data_AF-D2VJF8-F1
#
_entry.id   AF-D2VJF8-F1
#
_cell.length_a   1.000
_cell.length_b   1.000
_cell.length_c   1.000
_cell.angle_alpha   90.00
_cell.angle_beta   90.00
_cell.angle_gamma   90.00
#
_symmetry.space_group_name_H-M   'P 1'
#
loop_
_entity.id
_entity.type
_entity.pdbx_description
1 polymer ?
#
loop_
_entity_poly.entity_id
_entity_poly.type
_entity_poly.pdbx_seq_one_letter_code
_entity_poly.pdbx_strand_id
1 'polypeptide(L)'
;MFENIDSGLLTAGFLAGTTLLLGYLMGKSDDNSSEIKKSMTKEEIEDMLSKATKEIESGLVGASDKTTQKLNALKQLVKCVYDLYDISYTESLPINQGVDCECAYGFKREEFKDPQDKLVGRITPHNSLLLFLTNVRATEWEANAEETQFPMIGKATTLLKKKKIKISIAEAYDGEKIEGNTFIMIPEQIKFTNVVDEVELEKLVTFAMSGQTSSAEVDVSKIERNVKQSTIMICCHHQRDQRCGYCGPRLYEAFRDFCIQNQIDIVLRRVNHLGGHKYAGNVVIVYQNKKMQKLPWFVDWYGYVDLKDVERLMYAHFDFTENPQPSYRVVKDLWKGRPSMNKDMFEKFLMMQ
;
A
#
# COMPACT_ATOMS: atom_id res chain seq x y z
N MET A 1 -41.14 -7.78 -10.55
CA MET A 1 -40.80 -8.88 -9.63
C MET A 1 -39.38 -8.69 -9.10
N PHE A 2 -39.15 -7.57 -8.41
CA PHE A 2 -37.96 -7.32 -7.59
C PHE A 2 -38.47 -6.55 -6.37
N GLU A 3 -39.21 -7.26 -5.53
CA GLU A 3 -39.61 -6.79 -4.21
C GLU A 3 -38.45 -7.06 -3.25
N ASN A 4 -38.15 -6.03 -2.45
CA ASN A 4 -37.59 -6.12 -1.11
C ASN A 4 -36.43 -7.10 -0.92
N ILE A 5 -35.21 -6.66 -1.25
CA ILE A 5 -34.06 -7.06 -0.44
C ILE A 5 -34.26 -6.36 0.90
N ASP A 6 -34.56 -7.16 1.92
CA ASP A 6 -34.89 -6.75 3.27
C ASP A 6 -33.70 -6.03 3.93
N SER A 7 -33.64 -4.71 3.72
CA SER A 7 -32.55 -3.84 4.20
C SER A 7 -32.37 -3.87 5.73
N GLY A 8 -33.35 -4.39 6.49
CA GLY A 8 -33.28 -4.51 7.96
C GLY A 8 -32.44 -5.68 8.45
N LEU A 9 -32.49 -6.83 7.78
CA LEU A 9 -31.68 -8.00 8.14
C LEU A 9 -30.20 -7.79 7.78
N LEU A 10 -29.96 -7.13 6.63
CA LEU A 10 -28.63 -6.81 6.10
C LEU A 10 -27.81 -5.94 7.07
N THR A 11 -28.47 -4.96 7.71
CA THR A 11 -27.83 -4.11 8.73
C THR A 11 -27.62 -4.85 10.05
N ALA A 12 -28.52 -5.75 10.46
CA ALA A 12 -28.44 -6.36 11.78
C ALA A 12 -27.29 -7.39 11.89
N GLY A 13 -27.12 -8.25 10.88
CA GLY A 13 -26.05 -9.26 10.87
C GLY A 13 -24.66 -8.63 10.69
N PHE A 14 -24.53 -7.66 9.79
CA PHE A 14 -23.29 -6.91 9.59
C PHE A 14 -22.95 -6.04 10.81
N LEU A 15 -23.91 -5.32 11.38
CA LEU A 15 -23.69 -4.50 12.57
C LEU A 15 -23.39 -5.38 13.79
N ALA A 16 -24.05 -6.53 13.94
CA ALA A 16 -23.72 -7.48 15.01
C ALA A 16 -22.31 -8.06 14.83
N GLY A 17 -21.94 -8.49 13.62
CA GLY A 17 -20.62 -9.03 13.32
C GLY A 17 -19.49 -8.00 13.49
N THR A 18 -19.69 -6.78 13.00
CA THR A 18 -18.74 -5.67 13.19
C THR A 18 -18.70 -5.20 14.65
N THR A 19 -19.82 -5.15 15.36
CA THR A 19 -19.83 -4.83 16.80
C THR A 19 -19.16 -5.91 17.64
N LEU A 20 -19.33 -7.19 17.30
CA LEU A 20 -18.64 -8.31 17.95
C LEU A 20 -17.14 -8.28 17.65
N LEU A 21 -16.75 -7.98 16.41
CA LEU A 21 -15.35 -7.87 16.01
C LEU A 21 -14.69 -6.63 16.64
N LEU A 22 -15.33 -5.47 16.62
CA LEU A 22 -14.87 -4.27 17.32
C LEU A 22 -14.82 -4.52 18.83
N GLY A 23 -15.81 -5.20 19.41
CA GLY A 23 -15.81 -5.62 20.81
C GLY A 23 -14.70 -6.60 21.15
N TYR A 24 -14.31 -7.49 20.24
CA TYR A 24 -13.14 -8.37 20.38
C TYR A 24 -11.83 -7.60 20.28
N LEU A 25 -11.72 -6.68 19.31
CA LEU A 25 -10.54 -5.84 19.09
C LEU A 25 -10.32 -4.85 20.25
N MET A 26 -11.40 -4.29 20.80
CA MET A 26 -11.39 -3.34 21.92
C MET A 26 -11.35 -4.05 23.28
N GLY A 27 -11.93 -5.25 23.40
CA GLY A 27 -12.03 -6.01 24.67
C GLY A 27 -10.77 -6.76 25.08
N LYS A 28 -9.63 -6.50 24.43
CA LYS A 28 -8.31 -6.93 24.92
C LYS A 28 -7.69 -5.96 25.94
N SER A 29 -8.34 -4.83 26.23
CA SER A 29 -8.07 -4.05 27.44
C SER A 29 -9.10 -4.42 28.50
N ASP A 30 -8.65 -5.08 29.56
CA ASP A 30 -9.37 -5.39 30.81
C ASP A 30 -10.49 -6.46 30.69
N ASP A 31 -10.22 -7.71 31.10
CA ASP A 31 -10.61 -8.19 32.45
C ASP A 31 -10.43 -9.71 32.63
N ASN A 32 -10.07 -10.09 33.86
CA ASN A 32 -9.95 -11.47 34.36
C ASN A 32 -11.33 -12.09 34.61
N SER A 33 -12.14 -12.33 33.58
CA SER A 33 -13.40 -13.07 33.72
C SER A 33 -13.40 -14.36 32.91
N SER A 34 -13.51 -15.48 33.62
CA SER A 34 -13.53 -16.86 33.14
C SER A 34 -14.83 -17.26 32.42
N GLU A 35 -15.24 -16.51 31.41
CA GLU A 35 -16.20 -16.98 30.42
C GLU A 35 -15.47 -17.15 29.10
N ILE A 36 -15.49 -18.37 28.56
CA ILE A 36 -14.95 -18.71 27.26
C ILE A 36 -15.79 -17.97 26.20
N LYS A 37 -15.43 -16.71 25.92
CA LYS A 37 -15.82 -16.04 24.68
C LYS A 37 -15.22 -16.88 23.58
N LYS A 38 -16.06 -17.60 22.85
CA LYS A 38 -15.63 -18.37 21.67
C LYS A 38 -14.96 -17.39 20.70
N SER A 39 -13.64 -17.33 20.74
CA SER A 39 -12.85 -16.49 19.85
C SER A 39 -13.08 -16.99 18.44
N MET A 40 -13.54 -16.12 17.55
CA MET A 40 -13.63 -16.46 16.14
C MET A 40 -12.23 -16.74 15.59
N THR A 41 -12.11 -17.69 14.66
CA THR A 41 -10.86 -17.94 13.95
C THR A 41 -10.59 -16.87 12.89
N LYS A 42 -9.36 -16.82 12.38
CA LYS A 42 -9.00 -15.93 11.27
C LYS A 42 -9.89 -16.19 10.05
N GLU A 43 -10.05 -17.47 9.69
CA GLU A 43 -10.85 -17.86 8.54
C GLU A 43 -12.32 -17.44 8.71
N GLU A 44 -12.87 -17.55 9.92
CA GLU A 44 -14.25 -17.13 10.21
C GLU A 44 -14.45 -15.61 10.05
N ILE A 45 -13.49 -14.81 10.54
CA ILE A 45 -13.53 -13.35 10.41
C ILE A 45 -13.39 -12.92 8.94
N GLU A 46 -12.45 -13.53 8.22
CA GLU A 46 -12.20 -13.23 6.82
C GLU A 46 -13.37 -13.63 5.92
N ASP A 47 -13.99 -14.78 6.16
CA ASP A 47 -15.20 -15.23 5.47
C ASP A 47 -16.38 -14.28 5.73
N MET A 48 -16.59 -13.87 6.99
CA MET A 48 -17.66 -12.94 7.35
C MET A 48 -17.52 -11.59 6.64
N LEU A 49 -16.33 -11.00 6.68
CA LEU A 49 -16.09 -9.70 6.07
C LEU A 49 -16.10 -9.81 4.52
N SER A 50 -15.73 -10.97 3.95
CA SER A 50 -15.77 -11.23 2.51
C SER A 50 -17.21 -11.34 2.01
N LYS A 51 -18.07 -12.04 2.75
CA LYS A 51 -19.52 -12.11 2.50
C LYS A 51 -20.16 -10.73 2.57
N ALA A 52 -19.86 -9.95 3.60
CA ALA A 52 -20.35 -8.58 3.74
C ALA A 52 -19.95 -7.72 2.53
N THR A 53 -18.70 -7.82 2.08
CA THR A 53 -18.21 -7.09 0.90
C THR A 53 -18.98 -7.46 -0.36
N LYS A 54 -19.16 -8.77 -0.63
CA LYS A 54 -19.91 -9.26 -1.80
C LYS A 54 -21.37 -8.82 -1.79
N GLU A 55 -22.02 -8.88 -0.64
CA GLU A 55 -23.41 -8.43 -0.49
C GLU A 55 -23.55 -6.94 -0.78
N ILE A 56 -22.66 -6.10 -0.23
CA ILE A 56 -22.63 -4.66 -0.50
C ILE A 56 -22.41 -4.38 -1.99
N GLU A 57 -21.47 -5.09 -2.63
CA GLU A 57 -21.19 -4.94 -4.06
C GLU A 57 -22.38 -5.34 -4.93
N SER A 58 -23.07 -6.43 -4.59
CA SER A 58 -24.31 -6.80 -5.27
C SER A 58 -25.41 -5.75 -5.12
N GLY A 59 -25.49 -5.12 -3.95
CA GLY A 59 -26.49 -4.08 -3.66
C GLY A 59 -26.24 -2.77 -4.39
N LEU A 60 -25.00 -2.51 -4.84
CA LEU A 60 -24.64 -1.34 -5.64
C LEU A 60 -25.17 -1.43 -7.08
N VAL A 61 -25.42 -2.63 -7.59
CA VAL A 61 -25.90 -2.84 -8.96
C VAL A 61 -27.35 -2.34 -9.09
N GLY A 62 -27.55 -1.24 -9.83
CA GLY A 62 -28.88 -0.65 -10.04
C GLY A 62 -29.42 0.15 -8.85
N ALA A 63 -28.57 0.48 -7.87
CA ALA A 63 -28.95 1.30 -6.72
C ALA A 63 -29.25 2.75 -7.09
N SER A 64 -30.22 3.36 -6.39
CA SER A 64 -30.44 4.81 -6.44
C SER A 64 -29.26 5.56 -5.80
N ASP A 65 -29.02 6.83 -6.18
CA ASP A 65 -27.91 7.64 -5.64
C ASP A 65 -27.82 7.65 -4.12
N LYS A 66 -28.97 7.77 -3.43
CA LYS A 66 -29.03 7.76 -1.96
C LYS A 66 -28.66 6.39 -1.37
N THR A 67 -29.03 5.31 -2.05
CA THR A 67 -28.66 3.94 -1.65
C THR A 67 -27.18 3.70 -1.91
N THR A 68 -26.66 4.14 -3.06
CA THR A 68 -25.24 4.08 -3.42
C THR A 68 -24.36 4.77 -2.39
N GLN A 69 -24.72 5.98 -1.94
CA GLN A 69 -23.99 6.69 -0.89
C GLN A 69 -23.93 5.89 0.42
N LYS A 70 -25.05 5.29 0.85
CA LYS A 70 -25.10 4.46 2.07
C LYS A 70 -24.27 3.19 1.94
N LEU A 71 -24.36 2.49 0.80
CA LEU A 71 -23.61 1.28 0.55
C LEU A 71 -22.11 1.55 0.44
N ASN A 72 -21.70 2.68 -0.14
CA ASN A 72 -20.30 3.10 -0.14
C ASN A 72 -19.78 3.41 1.27
N ALA A 73 -20.59 4.07 2.12
CA ALA A 73 -20.23 4.28 3.51
C ALA A 73 -20.08 2.94 4.27
N LEU A 74 -20.96 1.98 4.00
CA LEU A 74 -20.87 0.63 4.58
C LEU A 74 -19.62 -0.12 4.10
N LYS A 75 -19.31 -0.05 2.80
CA LYS A 75 -18.09 -0.62 2.21
C LYS A 75 -16.85 -0.08 2.89
N GLN A 76 -16.80 1.25 3.12
CA GLN A 76 -15.70 1.89 3.83
C GLN A 76 -15.59 1.41 5.28
N LEU A 77 -16.72 1.20 5.98
CA LEU A 77 -16.71 0.68 7.34
C LEU A 77 -16.18 -0.76 7.40
N VAL A 78 -16.60 -1.65 6.49
CA VAL A 78 -16.08 -3.03 6.38
C VAL A 78 -14.56 -3.01 6.24
N LYS A 79 -14.05 -2.10 5.40
CA LYS A 79 -12.63 -1.93 5.16
C LYS A 79 -11.88 -1.47 6.40
N CYS A 80 -12.37 -0.45 7.10
CA CYS A 80 -11.75 -0.02 8.36
C CYS A 80 -11.68 -1.17 9.37
N VAL A 81 -12.72 -2.02 9.41
CA VAL A 81 -12.75 -3.20 10.29
C VAL A 81 -11.72 -4.25 9.85
N TYR A 82 -11.58 -4.52 8.55
CA TYR A 82 -10.52 -5.39 8.02
C TYR A 82 -9.13 -4.89 8.38
N ASP A 83 -8.89 -3.58 8.21
CA ASP A 83 -7.57 -3.01 8.41
C ASP A 83 -7.19 -2.96 9.90
N LEU A 84 -8.15 -2.71 10.79
CA LEU A 84 -7.97 -2.86 12.25
C LEU A 84 -7.73 -4.31 12.65
N TYR A 85 -8.42 -5.25 11.99
CA TYR A 85 -8.19 -6.67 12.20
C TYR A 85 -6.77 -7.07 11.80
N ASP A 86 -6.27 -6.61 10.65
CA ASP A 86 -4.90 -6.87 10.20
C ASP A 86 -3.86 -6.36 11.22
N ILE A 87 -4.07 -5.17 11.78
CA ILE A 87 -3.23 -4.63 12.86
C ILE A 87 -3.25 -5.59 14.06
N SER A 88 -4.42 -5.89 14.61
CA SER A 88 -4.55 -6.77 15.78
C SER A 88 -3.99 -8.18 15.54
N TYR A 89 -4.22 -8.72 14.34
CA TYR A 89 -3.68 -10.00 13.93
C TYR A 89 -2.16 -10.01 14.01
N THR A 90 -1.48 -9.01 13.42
CA THR A 90 -0.01 -8.94 13.44
C THR A 90 0.58 -8.80 14.85
N GLU A 91 -0.11 -8.11 15.76
CA GLU A 91 0.30 -8.00 17.17
C GLU A 91 0.14 -9.31 17.94
N SER A 92 -0.88 -10.09 17.58
CA SER A 92 -1.25 -11.30 18.30
C SER A 92 -0.51 -12.57 17.86
N LEU A 93 0.37 -12.46 16.86
CA LEU A 93 1.10 -13.62 16.34
C LEU A 93 1.92 -14.31 17.42
N PRO A 94 2.07 -15.65 17.39
CA PRO A 94 2.71 -16.41 18.47
C PRO A 94 4.10 -15.90 18.86
N ILE A 95 4.87 -15.45 17.88
CA ILE A 95 6.21 -14.87 18.04
C ILE A 95 6.23 -13.55 18.84
N ASN A 96 5.08 -12.90 18.99
CA ASN A 96 4.89 -11.61 19.66
C ASN A 96 4.25 -11.75 21.04
N GLN A 97 3.92 -12.97 21.48
CA GLN A 97 3.31 -13.20 22.79
C GLN A 97 4.27 -12.78 23.93
N GLY A 98 3.77 -11.94 24.83
CA GLY A 98 4.53 -11.46 25.99
C GLY A 98 5.57 -10.38 25.68
N VAL A 99 5.57 -9.82 24.47
CA VAL A 99 6.47 -8.74 24.05
C VAL A 99 5.68 -7.45 23.85
N ASP A 100 6.22 -6.33 24.36
CA ASP A 100 5.74 -5.00 23.96
C ASP A 100 6.16 -4.73 22.52
N CYS A 101 5.24 -4.96 21.58
CA CYS A 101 5.51 -4.83 20.16
C CYS A 101 5.85 -3.39 19.73
N GLU A 102 5.37 -2.36 20.43
CA GLU A 102 5.71 -0.97 20.10
C GLU A 102 7.17 -0.65 20.43
N CYS A 103 7.68 -1.20 21.54
CA CYS A 103 9.08 -1.10 21.93
C CYS A 103 10.00 -2.10 21.21
N ALA A 104 9.49 -3.25 20.78
CA ALA A 104 10.29 -4.25 20.07
C ALA A 104 10.39 -3.98 18.56
N TYR A 105 9.29 -3.55 17.95
CA TYR A 105 9.15 -3.48 16.48
C TYR A 105 8.60 -2.15 15.97
N GLY A 106 7.89 -1.42 16.83
CA GLY A 106 7.20 -0.18 16.49
C GLY A 106 8.07 1.06 16.51
N PHE A 107 7.45 2.21 16.77
CA PHE A 107 8.08 3.53 16.65
C PHE A 107 8.87 3.94 17.91
N LYS A 108 8.84 3.12 18.96
CA LYS A 108 9.59 3.33 20.21
C LYS A 108 10.77 2.37 20.40
N ARG A 109 11.07 1.54 19.40
CA ARG A 109 12.25 0.67 19.44
C ARG A 109 13.54 1.48 19.54
N GLU A 110 14.53 0.92 20.22
CA GLU A 110 15.77 1.61 20.60
C GLU A 110 16.51 2.21 19.40
N GLU A 111 16.55 1.51 18.26
CA GLU A 111 17.24 1.97 17.06
C GLU A 111 16.39 2.90 16.16
N PHE A 112 15.16 3.21 16.54
CA PHE A 112 14.28 4.05 15.73
C PHE A 112 14.78 5.50 15.70
N LYS A 113 15.00 6.03 14.50
CA LYS A 113 15.55 7.39 14.30
C LYS A 113 16.89 7.60 15.04
N ASP A 114 17.72 6.56 15.14
CA ASP A 114 19.08 6.68 15.68
C ASP A 114 19.82 7.83 14.95
N PRO A 115 20.29 8.88 15.65
CA PRO A 115 21.03 9.99 15.04
C PRO A 115 22.30 9.57 14.28
N GLN A 116 22.86 8.39 14.60
CA GLN A 116 24.01 7.81 13.89
C GLN A 116 23.61 7.20 12.53
N ASP A 117 22.33 6.86 12.35
CA ASP A 117 21.80 6.30 11.11
C ASP A 117 21.47 7.38 10.08
N LYS A 118 22.49 7.78 9.32
CA LYS A 118 22.31 8.66 8.16
C LYS A 118 21.44 8.00 7.10
N LEU A 119 20.19 8.48 6.95
CA LEU A 119 19.20 8.00 5.98
C LEU A 119 19.49 8.44 4.54
N VAL A 120 19.98 9.67 4.34
CA VAL A 120 20.25 10.20 2.99
C VAL A 120 21.21 9.27 2.24
N GLY A 121 20.82 8.86 1.04
CA GLY A 121 21.55 7.92 0.21
C GLY A 121 21.34 6.44 0.56
N ARG A 122 20.51 6.10 1.56
CA ARG A 122 20.14 4.70 1.91
C ARG A 122 19.05 4.15 0.99
N ILE A 123 19.28 4.25 -0.31
CA ILE A 123 18.40 3.75 -1.35
C ILE A 123 19.23 3.00 -2.39
N THR A 124 18.71 1.88 -2.88
CA THR A 124 19.34 1.15 -3.98
C THR A 124 19.06 1.89 -5.29
N PRO A 125 20.08 2.36 -6.03
CA PRO A 125 19.88 3.04 -7.31
C PRO A 125 19.18 2.13 -8.32
N HIS A 126 18.13 2.64 -8.95
CA HIS A 126 17.39 1.96 -10.02
C HIS A 126 16.74 3.00 -10.94
N ASN A 127 16.47 2.58 -12.18
CA ASN A 127 15.83 3.43 -13.18
C ASN A 127 14.33 3.51 -12.94
N SER A 128 13.69 2.34 -12.76
CA SER A 128 12.24 2.21 -12.65
C SER A 128 11.86 1.13 -11.64
N LEU A 129 10.67 1.27 -11.06
CA LEU A 129 10.04 0.30 -10.17
C LEU A 129 8.81 -0.27 -10.87
N LEU A 130 8.75 -1.59 -11.00
CA LEU A 130 7.57 -2.34 -11.42
C LEU A 130 6.83 -2.84 -10.19
N LEU A 131 5.56 -2.47 -10.07
CA LEU A 131 4.64 -2.98 -9.07
C LEU A 131 3.84 -4.13 -9.68
N PHE A 132 4.07 -5.36 -9.26
CA PHE A 132 3.18 -6.47 -9.56
C PHE A 132 1.93 -6.36 -8.68
N LEU A 133 0.76 -6.24 -9.29
CA LEU A 133 -0.49 -6.08 -8.57
C LEU A 133 -1.10 -7.42 -8.22
N THR A 134 -1.56 -7.56 -6.97
CA THR A 134 -2.22 -8.77 -6.48
C THR A 134 -3.42 -8.43 -5.62
N ASN A 135 -4.44 -9.30 -5.66
CA ASN A 135 -5.58 -9.27 -4.73
C ASN A 135 -5.29 -10.04 -3.43
N VAL A 136 -4.13 -10.71 -3.32
CA VAL A 136 -3.69 -11.34 -2.08
C VAL A 136 -3.22 -10.26 -1.13
N ARG A 137 -3.81 -10.21 0.07
CA ARG A 137 -3.51 -9.19 1.06
C ARG A 137 -2.11 -9.32 1.64
N ALA A 138 -1.54 -8.19 2.08
CA ALA A 138 -0.20 -8.15 2.66
C ALA A 138 -0.03 -9.05 3.90
N THR A 139 -1.10 -9.28 4.67
CA THR A 139 -1.12 -10.17 5.84
C THR A 139 -1.12 -11.66 5.48
N GLU A 140 -1.41 -12.00 4.23
CA GLU A 140 -1.39 -13.36 3.68
C GLU A 140 -0.11 -13.67 2.91
N TRP A 141 0.78 -12.68 2.74
CA TRP A 141 2.05 -12.92 2.07
C TRP A 141 3.00 -13.74 2.93
N GLU A 142 3.51 -14.82 2.35
CA GLU A 142 4.56 -15.64 2.95
C GLU A 142 5.88 -14.88 3.05
N ALA A 143 6.80 -15.33 3.92
CA ALA A 143 8.07 -14.64 4.15
C ALA A 143 8.87 -14.41 2.85
N ASN A 144 8.80 -15.33 1.89
CA ASN A 144 9.40 -15.24 0.56
C ASN A 144 8.34 -15.29 -0.55
N ALA A 145 7.27 -14.50 -0.41
CA ALA A 145 6.15 -14.48 -1.35
C ALA A 145 6.58 -14.36 -2.83
N GLU A 146 7.70 -13.69 -3.13
CA GLU A 146 8.25 -13.57 -4.49
C GLU A 146 8.67 -14.92 -5.11
N GLU A 147 8.98 -15.91 -4.28
CA GLU A 147 9.40 -17.25 -4.66
C GLU A 147 8.25 -18.25 -4.54
N THR A 148 7.45 -18.16 -3.48
CA THR A 148 6.45 -19.18 -3.14
C THR A 148 5.06 -18.88 -3.68
N GLN A 149 4.63 -17.61 -3.66
CA GLN A 149 3.28 -17.21 -4.06
C GLN A 149 3.24 -16.54 -5.44
N PHE A 150 4.31 -15.85 -5.82
CA PHE A 150 4.39 -15.06 -7.06
C PHE A 150 5.64 -15.42 -7.88
N PRO A 151 5.82 -16.69 -8.29
CA PRO A 151 7.08 -17.21 -8.84
C PRO A 151 7.56 -16.53 -10.12
N MET A 152 6.67 -15.90 -10.90
CA MET A 152 7.03 -15.06 -12.05
C MET A 152 7.97 -13.91 -11.65
N ILE A 153 7.78 -13.33 -10.46
CA ILE A 153 8.53 -12.17 -9.97
C ILE A 153 10.01 -12.52 -9.78
N GLY A 154 10.32 -13.68 -9.21
CA GLY A 154 11.71 -14.10 -9.00
C GLY A 154 12.51 -14.18 -10.31
N LYS A 155 11.93 -14.80 -11.34
CA LYS A 155 12.55 -14.90 -12.66
C LYS A 155 12.63 -13.55 -13.38
N ALA A 156 11.54 -12.79 -13.38
CA ALA A 156 11.49 -11.46 -13.97
C ALA A 156 12.51 -10.49 -13.34
N THR A 157 12.69 -10.56 -12.02
CA THR A 157 13.68 -9.76 -11.29
C THR A 157 15.09 -10.03 -11.82
N THR A 158 15.40 -11.29 -12.14
CA THR A 158 16.71 -11.67 -12.68
C THR A 158 16.93 -11.11 -14.10
N LEU A 159 15.94 -11.22 -14.98
CA LEU A 159 16.01 -10.69 -16.36
C LEU A 159 16.16 -9.16 -16.38
N LEU A 160 15.35 -8.47 -15.58
CA LEU A 160 15.25 -7.02 -15.58
C LEU A 160 16.35 -6.31 -14.76
N LYS A 161 17.12 -7.06 -13.95
CA LYS A 161 18.24 -6.54 -13.16
C LYS A 161 19.26 -5.77 -13.99
N LYS A 162 19.60 -6.25 -15.19
CA LYS A 162 20.56 -5.59 -16.10
C LYS A 162 20.08 -4.20 -16.57
N LYS A 163 18.76 -4.00 -16.61
CA LYS A 163 18.12 -2.72 -16.96
C LYS A 163 17.94 -1.80 -15.76
N LYS A 164 18.44 -2.20 -14.59
CA LYS A 164 18.25 -1.52 -13.29
C LYS A 164 16.78 -1.28 -12.97
N ILE A 165 15.92 -2.27 -13.24
CA ILE A 165 14.50 -2.21 -12.89
C ILE A 165 14.28 -3.09 -11.67
N LYS A 166 13.63 -2.53 -10.65
CA LYS A 166 13.24 -3.25 -9.44
C LYS A 166 11.80 -3.73 -9.60
N ILE A 167 11.47 -4.91 -9.07
CA ILE A 167 10.09 -5.39 -8.97
C ILE A 167 9.69 -5.43 -7.49
N SER A 168 8.45 -5.08 -7.21
CA SER A 168 7.83 -5.10 -5.87
C SER A 168 6.40 -5.64 -6.03
N ILE A 169 5.93 -6.40 -5.05
CA ILE A 169 4.54 -6.82 -4.96
C ILE A 169 3.76 -5.69 -4.30
N ALA A 170 2.61 -5.36 -4.87
CA ALA A 170 1.69 -4.37 -4.32
C ALA A 170 0.28 -4.94 -4.25
N GLU A 171 -0.35 -4.75 -3.10
CA GLU A 171 -1.78 -4.98 -2.96
C GLU A 171 -2.53 -4.01 -3.87
N ALA A 172 -3.49 -4.54 -4.62
CA ALA A 172 -4.39 -3.74 -5.40
C ALA A 172 -5.36 -2.98 -4.51
N TYR A 173 -5.75 -1.77 -4.93
CA TYR A 173 -6.78 -1.02 -4.21
C TYR A 173 -8.17 -1.45 -4.66
N ASP A 174 -9.20 -1.12 -3.87
CA ASP A 174 -10.57 -1.56 -4.15
C ASP A 174 -11.09 -1.04 -5.50
N GLY A 175 -11.64 -1.95 -6.30
CA GLY A 175 -12.11 -1.64 -7.64
C GLY A 175 -11.01 -1.48 -8.68
N GLU A 176 -9.74 -1.68 -8.31
CA GLU A 176 -8.65 -1.75 -9.29
C GLU A 176 -8.81 -2.98 -10.17
N LYS A 177 -8.96 -2.74 -11.48
CA LYS A 177 -9.03 -3.82 -12.45
C LYS A 177 -7.66 -4.48 -12.60
N ILE A 178 -7.55 -5.74 -12.18
CA ILE A 178 -6.40 -6.63 -12.43
C ILE A 178 -6.82 -7.66 -13.46
N GLU A 179 -6.12 -7.70 -14.60
CA GLU A 179 -6.35 -8.68 -15.66
C GLU A 179 -5.10 -9.52 -15.85
N GLY A 180 -5.18 -10.82 -15.55
CA GLY A 180 -4.01 -11.70 -15.52
C GLY A 180 -2.89 -11.14 -14.63
N ASN A 181 -1.63 -11.37 -15.03
CA ASN A 181 -0.50 -10.72 -14.36
C ASN A 181 -0.45 -9.25 -14.79
N THR A 182 -0.62 -8.35 -13.82
CA THR A 182 -0.68 -6.91 -14.04
C THR A 182 0.49 -6.22 -13.35
N PHE A 183 1.13 -5.26 -14.04
CA PHE A 183 2.25 -4.49 -13.52
C PHE A 183 2.04 -2.99 -13.71
N ILE A 184 2.52 -2.15 -12.80
CA ILE A 184 2.63 -0.69 -12.99
C ILE A 184 4.10 -0.28 -12.93
N MET A 185 4.58 0.39 -13.96
CA MET A 185 5.93 0.93 -14.08
C MET A 185 5.98 2.40 -13.66
N ILE A 186 6.86 2.70 -12.71
CA ILE A 186 7.01 4.01 -12.08
C ILE A 186 8.48 4.44 -12.18
N PRO A 187 8.81 5.71 -12.51
CA PRO A 187 7.92 6.88 -12.66
C PRO A 187 7.20 7.02 -14.00
N GLU A 188 7.34 6.07 -14.92
CA GLU A 188 6.85 6.17 -16.29
C GLU A 188 5.31 6.20 -16.38
N GLN A 189 4.61 5.72 -15.34
CA GLN A 189 3.14 5.62 -15.26
C GLN A 189 2.55 4.82 -16.42
N ILE A 190 3.10 3.62 -16.63
CA ILE A 190 2.68 2.65 -17.64
C ILE A 190 2.21 1.39 -16.95
N LYS A 191 1.00 0.93 -17.27
CA LYS A 191 0.44 -0.32 -16.78
C LYS A 191 0.53 -1.40 -17.87
N PHE A 192 0.93 -2.58 -17.46
CA PHE A 192 0.97 -3.79 -18.28
C PHE A 192 -0.09 -4.76 -17.77
N THR A 193 -0.93 -5.31 -18.63
CA THR A 193 -1.98 -6.27 -18.24
C THR A 193 -1.82 -7.58 -19.00
N ASN A 194 -2.43 -8.66 -18.48
CA ASN A 194 -2.46 -9.98 -19.11
C ASN A 194 -1.07 -10.49 -19.52
N VAL A 195 -0.04 -10.18 -18.72
CA VAL A 195 1.33 -10.61 -19.00
C VAL A 195 1.45 -12.10 -18.74
N VAL A 196 1.95 -12.86 -19.71
CA VAL A 196 1.94 -14.33 -19.68
C VAL A 196 3.13 -14.87 -18.92
N ASP A 197 4.32 -14.33 -19.17
CA ASP A 197 5.58 -14.79 -18.57
C ASP A 197 6.63 -13.68 -18.44
N GLU A 198 7.75 -13.99 -17.78
CA GLU A 198 8.83 -13.06 -17.53
C GLU A 198 9.54 -12.55 -18.81
N VAL A 199 9.49 -13.32 -19.91
CA VAL A 199 10.11 -12.96 -21.19
C VAL A 199 9.26 -11.94 -21.92
N GLU A 200 7.93 -12.14 -21.94
CA GLU A 200 6.97 -11.16 -22.45
C GLU A 200 7.07 -9.86 -21.65
N LEU A 201 7.15 -9.94 -20.32
CA LEU A 201 7.34 -8.76 -19.48
C LEU A 201 8.60 -7.99 -19.88
N GLU A 202 9.73 -8.66 -20.08
CA GLU A 202 10.97 -8.01 -20.53
C GLU A 202 10.78 -7.28 -21.87
N LYS A 203 10.11 -7.91 -22.83
CA LYS A 203 9.82 -7.30 -24.14
C LYS A 203 8.92 -6.06 -24.01
N LEU A 204 7.82 -6.17 -23.26
CA LEU A 204 6.88 -5.07 -23.00
C LEU A 204 7.58 -3.87 -22.35
N VAL A 205 8.40 -4.12 -21.33
CA VAL A 205 9.18 -3.11 -20.61
C VAL A 205 10.21 -2.46 -21.53
N THR A 206 10.93 -3.26 -22.31
CA THR A 206 11.95 -2.75 -23.25
C THR A 206 11.30 -1.85 -24.31
N PHE A 207 10.17 -2.28 -24.85
CA PHE A 207 9.38 -1.50 -25.81
C PHE A 207 8.86 -0.20 -25.19
N ALA A 208 8.33 -0.26 -23.97
CA ALA A 208 7.82 0.90 -23.26
C ALA A 208 8.91 1.97 -23.01
N MET A 209 10.14 1.55 -22.70
CA MET A 209 11.29 2.42 -22.47
C MET A 209 11.93 2.97 -23.76
N SER A 210 11.98 2.19 -24.83
CA SER A 210 12.68 2.57 -26.07
C SER A 210 11.87 3.51 -26.97
N GLY A 211 10.54 3.58 -26.77
CA GLY A 211 9.64 4.42 -27.58
C GLY A 211 9.56 4.01 -29.05
N GLN A 212 10.03 2.80 -29.42
CA GLN A 212 10.09 2.33 -30.81
C GLN A 212 8.74 1.82 -31.33
N THR A 213 8.58 1.88 -32.65
CA THR A 213 7.33 1.69 -33.42
C THR A 213 7.18 0.31 -34.08
N SER A 214 8.13 -0.62 -33.94
CA SER A 214 7.96 -1.98 -34.49
C SER A 214 7.10 -2.81 -33.55
N SER A 215 5.80 -2.91 -33.85
CA SER A 215 4.79 -3.66 -33.09
C SER A 215 4.79 -5.16 -33.37
N ALA A 216 5.66 -5.66 -34.26
CA ALA A 216 5.55 -7.04 -34.76
C ALA A 216 5.79 -8.11 -33.69
N GLU A 217 6.51 -7.79 -32.61
CA GLU A 217 6.86 -8.73 -31.54
C GLU A 217 6.23 -8.41 -30.17
N VAL A 218 5.45 -7.33 -30.07
CA VAL A 218 4.88 -6.86 -28.79
C VAL A 218 3.40 -6.56 -28.95
N ASP A 219 2.58 -7.21 -28.13
CA ASP A 219 1.15 -6.93 -28.04
C ASP A 219 0.93 -5.61 -27.28
N VAL A 220 0.80 -4.52 -28.04
CA VAL A 220 0.58 -3.18 -27.50
C VAL A 220 -0.77 -3.02 -26.80
N SER A 221 -1.73 -3.92 -27.01
CA SER A 221 -3.03 -3.88 -26.32
C SER A 221 -2.90 -4.12 -24.82
N LYS A 222 -1.80 -4.75 -24.39
CA LYS A 222 -1.44 -4.97 -22.99
C LYS A 222 -0.82 -3.75 -22.32
N ILE A 223 -0.61 -2.65 -23.05
CA ILE A 223 0.07 -1.45 -22.54
C ILE A 223 -0.92 -0.30 -22.39
N GLU A 224 -1.18 0.08 -21.15
CA GLU A 224 -1.93 1.28 -20.81
C GLU A 224 -0.96 2.38 -20.37
N ARG A 225 -0.98 3.54 -21.04
CA ARG A 225 -0.08 4.67 -20.73
C ARG A 225 -0.83 5.78 -20.01
N ASN A 226 -0.08 6.57 -19.23
CA ASN A 226 -0.60 7.71 -18.47
C ASN A 226 -1.54 7.31 -17.34
N VAL A 227 -1.12 6.35 -16.52
CA VAL A 227 -1.73 6.06 -15.22
C VAL A 227 -1.44 7.27 -14.30
N LYS A 228 -2.19 8.36 -14.46
CA LYS A 228 -1.89 9.68 -13.86
C LYS A 228 -2.31 9.76 -12.39
N GLN A 229 -1.88 8.82 -11.58
CA GLN A 229 -2.30 8.75 -10.18
C GLN A 229 -1.10 8.86 -9.24
N SER A 230 -1.19 9.83 -8.32
CA SER A 230 -0.30 9.90 -7.17
C SER A 230 -0.51 8.66 -6.31
N THR A 231 0.59 8.08 -5.84
CA THR A 231 0.57 6.82 -5.09
C THR A 231 1.49 6.92 -3.89
N ILE A 232 1.02 6.46 -2.73
CA ILE A 232 1.80 6.24 -1.53
C ILE A 232 1.91 4.74 -1.29
N MET A 233 3.13 4.24 -1.18
CA MET A 233 3.44 2.83 -0.96
C MET A 233 4.08 2.64 0.41
N ILE A 234 3.55 1.68 1.18
CA ILE A 234 3.97 1.42 2.55
C ILE A 234 4.24 -0.08 2.69
N CYS A 235 5.42 -0.42 3.20
CA CYS A 235 5.77 -1.83 3.38
C CYS A 235 5.01 -2.42 4.57
N CYS A 236 4.12 -3.39 4.33
CA CYS A 236 3.30 -4.06 5.36
C CYS A 236 3.62 -5.56 5.51
N HIS A 237 4.73 -6.03 4.94
CA HIS A 237 5.06 -7.45 4.86
C HIS A 237 5.58 -8.02 6.19
N HIS A 238 4.63 -8.44 7.03
CA HIS A 238 4.91 -8.93 8.38
C HIS A 238 5.77 -10.20 8.42
N GLN A 239 5.44 -11.20 7.60
CA GLN A 239 6.15 -12.48 7.57
C GLN A 239 7.62 -12.34 7.13
N ARG A 240 7.96 -11.26 6.41
CA ARG A 240 9.33 -10.93 6.05
C ARG A 240 10.09 -10.24 7.18
N ASP A 241 9.46 -9.30 7.87
CA ASP A 241 10.05 -8.58 9.01
C ASP A 241 8.98 -7.99 9.95
N GLN A 242 9.15 -8.22 11.25
CA GLN A 242 8.23 -7.77 12.29
C GLN A 242 8.04 -6.24 12.33
N ARG A 243 9.09 -5.47 12.09
CA ARG A 243 8.99 -3.99 12.11
C ARG A 243 8.16 -3.48 10.95
N CYS A 244 8.32 -4.08 9.76
CA CYS A 244 7.46 -3.78 8.62
C CYS A 244 6.00 -4.18 8.89
N GLY A 245 5.79 -5.36 9.46
CA GLY A 245 4.47 -5.84 9.84
C GLY A 245 3.78 -5.01 10.93
N TYR A 246 4.55 -4.42 11.85
CA TYR A 246 3.99 -3.62 12.94
C TYR A 246 3.76 -2.15 12.54
N CYS A 247 4.79 -1.51 11.95
CA CYS A 247 4.76 -0.10 11.59
C CYS A 247 3.90 0.16 10.34
N GLY A 248 3.97 -0.73 9.35
CA GLY A 248 3.39 -0.54 8.02
C GLY A 248 1.86 -0.37 8.05
N PRO A 249 1.10 -1.33 8.61
CA PRO A 249 -0.36 -1.22 8.69
C PRO A 249 -0.83 0.05 9.40
N ARG A 250 -0.18 0.45 10.50
CA ARG A 250 -0.51 1.68 11.24
C ARG A 250 -0.29 2.94 10.42
N LEU A 251 0.82 3.02 9.68
CA LEU A 251 1.07 4.14 8.77
C LEU A 251 0.05 4.15 7.64
N TYR A 252 -0.27 2.98 7.07
CA TYR A 252 -1.27 2.88 6.02
C TYR A 252 -2.63 3.42 6.47
N GLU A 253 -3.08 3.04 7.66
CA GLU A 253 -4.32 3.58 8.26
C GLU A 253 -4.22 5.09 8.47
N ALA A 254 -3.14 5.58 9.05
CA ALA A 254 -2.98 7.01 9.31
C ALA A 254 -2.98 7.85 8.02
N PHE A 255 -2.33 7.39 6.95
CA PHE A 255 -2.40 8.03 5.64
C PHE A 255 -3.81 7.94 5.03
N ARG A 256 -4.48 6.79 5.14
CA ARG A 256 -5.85 6.59 4.64
C ARG A 256 -6.81 7.55 5.33
N ASP A 257 -6.76 7.63 6.65
CA ASP A 257 -7.63 8.49 7.45
C ASP A 257 -7.37 9.96 7.13
N PHE A 258 -6.10 10.36 6.97
CA PHE A 258 -5.76 11.70 6.51
C PHE A 258 -6.36 12.00 5.13
N CYS A 259 -6.23 11.09 4.16
CA CYS A 259 -6.82 11.26 2.82
C CYS A 259 -8.34 11.36 2.87
N ILE A 260 -9.02 10.53 3.66
CA ILE A 260 -10.49 10.55 3.81
C ILE A 260 -10.95 11.87 4.44
N GLN A 261 -10.34 12.27 5.56
CA GLN A 261 -10.72 13.49 6.29
C GLN A 261 -10.56 14.75 5.43
N ASN A 262 -9.54 14.79 4.59
CA ASN A 262 -9.22 15.93 3.73
C ASN A 262 -9.71 15.76 2.28
N GLN A 263 -10.47 14.70 1.98
CA GLN A 263 -11.02 14.40 0.65
C GLN A 263 -9.96 14.39 -0.46
N ILE A 264 -8.81 13.77 -0.19
CA ILE A 264 -7.66 13.72 -1.07
C ILE A 264 -7.69 12.41 -1.88
N ASP A 265 -7.66 12.53 -3.20
CA ASP A 265 -7.57 11.39 -4.12
C ASP A 265 -6.12 10.99 -4.39
N ILE A 266 -5.61 10.03 -3.61
CA ILE A 266 -4.29 9.41 -3.75
C ILE A 266 -4.45 7.90 -3.58
N VAL A 267 -3.77 7.12 -4.41
CA VAL A 267 -3.71 5.65 -4.22
C VAL A 267 -2.84 5.35 -3.02
N LEU A 268 -3.36 4.55 -2.09
CA LEU A 268 -2.57 3.94 -1.03
C LEU A 268 -2.35 2.46 -1.36
N ARG A 269 -1.11 1.99 -1.23
CA ARG A 269 -0.74 0.60 -1.47
C ARG A 269 0.07 0.04 -0.32
N ARG A 270 -0.33 -1.13 0.13
CA ARG A 270 0.53 -2.02 0.89
C ARG A 270 1.48 -2.70 -0.10
N VAL A 271 2.78 -2.65 0.18
CA VAL A 271 3.80 -3.27 -0.67
C VAL A 271 4.64 -4.25 0.12
N ASN A 272 5.31 -5.17 -0.58
CA ASN A 272 6.31 -6.03 0.02
C ASN A 272 7.56 -5.24 0.41
N HIS A 273 8.65 -5.94 0.73
CA HIS A 273 9.82 -5.34 1.31
C HIS A 273 10.44 -4.20 0.46
N LEU A 274 10.13 -2.96 0.86
CA LEU A 274 10.52 -1.76 0.14
C LEU A 274 11.30 -0.83 1.08
N GLY A 275 12.62 -0.75 0.90
CA GLY A 275 13.48 0.23 1.56
C GLY A 275 14.43 -0.31 2.64
N GLY A 276 14.35 -1.59 3.01
CA GLY A 276 15.20 -2.15 4.06
C GLY A 276 14.53 -2.04 5.43
N HIS A 277 14.40 -3.17 6.12
CA HIS A 277 13.61 -3.28 7.35
C HIS A 277 14.23 -2.54 8.52
N LYS A 278 15.55 -2.29 8.46
CA LYS A 278 16.25 -1.47 9.44
C LYS A 278 15.55 -0.11 9.60
N TYR A 279 15.11 0.44 8.49
CA TYR A 279 14.45 1.74 8.38
C TYR A 279 12.91 1.65 8.39
N ALA A 280 12.34 0.56 8.93
CA ALA A 280 10.90 0.34 8.98
C ALA A 280 10.14 1.56 9.53
N GLY A 281 8.93 1.76 9.01
CA GLY A 281 8.42 3.08 8.70
C GLY A 281 8.82 3.54 7.29
N ASN A 282 8.97 2.59 6.35
CA ASN A 282 9.32 2.92 4.96
C ASN A 282 8.06 3.39 4.22
N VAL A 283 8.13 4.58 3.63
CA VAL A 283 7.07 5.18 2.82
C VAL A 283 7.69 5.64 1.51
N VAL A 284 7.04 5.33 0.38
CA VAL A 284 7.45 5.83 -0.93
C VAL A 284 6.32 6.61 -1.57
N ILE A 285 6.61 7.85 -1.93
CA ILE A 285 5.62 8.81 -2.42
C ILE A 285 5.92 9.08 -3.89
N VAL A 286 4.93 8.75 -4.72
CA VAL A 286 4.91 9.00 -6.16
C VAL A 286 3.98 10.18 -6.42
N TYR A 287 4.53 11.26 -6.96
CA TYR A 287 3.76 12.50 -7.16
C TYR A 287 4.25 13.25 -8.39
N GLN A 288 3.41 14.16 -8.86
CA GLN A 288 3.74 15.09 -9.93
C GLN A 288 3.89 16.49 -9.36
N ASN A 289 5.01 17.17 -9.66
CA ASN A 289 5.17 18.57 -9.31
C ASN A 289 4.39 19.45 -10.30
N LYS A 290 3.25 20.01 -9.87
CA LYS A 290 2.40 20.84 -10.75
C LYS A 290 3.07 22.14 -11.16
N LYS A 291 4.03 22.67 -10.38
CA LYS A 291 4.81 23.88 -10.74
C LYS A 291 5.78 23.62 -11.89
N MET A 292 6.21 22.37 -12.08
CA MET A 292 7.15 21.97 -13.14
C MET A 292 6.48 21.77 -14.51
N GLN A 293 5.19 22.14 -14.69
CA GLN A 293 4.44 22.08 -15.95
C GLN A 293 4.77 20.86 -16.85
N LYS A 294 4.15 19.71 -16.53
CA LYS A 294 4.24 18.38 -17.20
C LYS A 294 5.61 17.69 -17.15
N LEU A 295 5.62 16.55 -16.46
CA LEU A 295 6.73 15.57 -16.34
C LEU A 295 8.05 16.18 -15.81
N PRO A 296 8.84 15.42 -15.04
CA PRO A 296 8.65 14.01 -14.69
C PRO A 296 7.74 13.80 -13.45
N TRP A 297 7.29 12.55 -13.27
CA TRP A 297 6.82 12.07 -11.97
C TRP A 297 8.04 11.84 -11.07
N PHE A 298 7.89 12.15 -9.80
CA PHE A 298 8.93 11.97 -8.79
C PHE A 298 8.59 10.80 -7.87
N VAL A 299 9.63 10.13 -7.37
CA VAL A 299 9.52 8.97 -6.48
C VAL A 299 10.47 9.18 -5.31
N ASP A 300 9.95 9.66 -4.19
CA ASP A 300 10.76 9.95 -3.01
C ASP A 300 10.59 8.87 -1.96
N TRP A 301 11.71 8.38 -1.43
CA TRP A 301 11.75 7.30 -0.45
C TRP A 301 12.04 7.86 0.94
N TYR A 302 11.27 7.41 1.91
CA TYR A 302 11.35 7.77 3.31
C TYR A 302 11.58 6.53 4.16
N GLY A 303 12.25 6.69 5.29
CA GLY A 303 12.40 5.67 6.33
C GLY A 303 12.21 6.28 7.70
N TYR A 304 11.99 5.42 8.69
CA TYR A 304 11.63 5.83 10.05
C TYR A 304 10.46 6.82 10.11
N VAL A 305 9.52 6.75 9.17
CA VAL A 305 8.28 7.53 9.27
C VAL A 305 7.48 6.99 10.46
N ASP A 306 7.00 7.88 11.33
CA ASP A 306 6.04 7.55 12.39
C ASP A 306 4.67 8.23 12.14
N LEU A 307 3.71 8.02 13.03
CA LEU A 307 2.34 8.51 12.85
C LEU A 307 2.24 10.05 12.83
N LYS A 308 3.08 10.76 13.59
CA LYS A 308 3.09 12.23 13.60
C LYS A 308 3.72 12.83 12.33
N ASP A 309 4.41 12.01 11.55
CA ASP A 309 5.06 12.44 10.31
C ASP A 309 4.12 12.45 9.09
N VAL A 310 2.95 11.80 9.18
CA VAL A 310 1.99 11.65 8.08
C VAL A 310 1.57 13.00 7.51
N GLU A 311 1.08 13.89 8.37
CA GLU A 311 0.61 15.22 7.97
C GLU A 311 1.71 16.01 7.26
N ARG A 312 2.92 16.09 7.86
CA ARG A 312 4.02 16.84 7.27
C ARG A 312 4.49 16.25 5.93
N LEU A 313 4.43 14.93 5.75
CA LEU A 313 4.72 14.31 4.45
C LEU A 313 3.66 14.65 3.40
N MET A 314 2.39 14.66 3.79
CA MET A 314 1.31 15.05 2.89
C MET A 314 1.50 16.50 2.42
N TYR A 315 1.72 17.45 3.33
CA TYR A 315 1.96 18.86 3.00
C TYR A 315 3.26 19.10 2.22
N ALA A 316 4.25 18.24 2.41
CA ALA A 316 5.50 18.30 1.67
C ALA A 316 5.33 17.96 0.17
N HIS A 317 4.45 17.03 -0.19
CA HIS A 317 4.36 16.49 -1.57
C HIS A 317 3.14 16.91 -2.36
N PHE A 318 2.06 17.29 -1.69
CA PHE A 318 0.78 17.57 -2.33
C PHE A 318 0.32 19.00 -2.06
N ASP A 319 -0.33 19.59 -3.07
CA ASP A 319 -0.97 20.90 -2.94
C ASP A 319 -2.34 20.73 -2.27
N PHE A 320 -2.55 21.39 -1.14
CA PHE A 320 -3.85 21.51 -0.50
C PHE A 320 -4.40 22.91 -0.70
N THR A 321 -5.65 23.00 -1.14
CA THR A 321 -6.33 24.27 -1.47
C THR A 321 -6.44 25.20 -0.27
N GLU A 322 -6.49 24.65 0.95
CA GLU A 322 -6.66 25.40 2.19
C GLU A 322 -5.34 25.91 2.80
N ASN A 323 -4.19 25.38 2.37
CA ASN A 323 -2.88 25.80 2.87
C ASN A 323 -1.84 25.85 1.74
N PRO A 324 -1.72 27.00 1.04
CA PRO A 324 -0.85 27.17 -0.12
C PRO A 324 0.61 27.38 0.30
N GLN A 325 1.15 26.51 1.17
CA GLN A 325 2.59 26.44 1.35
C GLN A 325 3.24 26.00 0.04
N PRO A 326 4.51 26.35 -0.21
CA PRO A 326 5.25 25.78 -1.32
C PRO A 326 5.46 24.27 -1.08
N SER A 327 4.50 23.47 -1.52
CA SER A 327 4.61 22.02 -1.68
C SER A 327 5.73 21.69 -2.68
N TYR A 328 6.18 20.44 -2.69
CA TYR A 328 7.35 19.88 -3.40
C TYR A 328 8.69 20.03 -2.68
N ARG A 329 8.66 19.91 -1.34
CA ARG A 329 9.87 19.75 -0.54
C ARG A 329 10.00 18.33 -0.02
N VAL A 330 11.22 17.89 0.27
CA VAL A 330 11.43 16.63 0.99
C VAL A 330 11.53 16.88 2.49
N VAL A 331 11.01 15.95 3.27
CA VAL A 331 11.19 15.93 4.73
C VAL A 331 12.58 15.38 5.04
N LYS A 332 13.58 16.26 5.13
CA LYS A 332 15.03 15.93 5.08
C LYS A 332 15.46 14.88 6.10
N ASP A 333 14.94 14.94 7.32
CA ASP A 333 15.26 14.03 8.42
C ASP A 333 14.74 12.60 8.21
N LEU A 334 13.76 12.41 7.34
CA LEU A 334 13.20 11.11 6.97
C LEU A 334 13.62 10.64 5.58
N TRP A 335 14.11 11.55 4.74
CA TRP A 335 14.32 11.30 3.31
C TRP A 335 15.57 10.47 3.07
N LYS A 336 15.38 9.36 2.37
CA LYS A 336 16.45 8.43 1.98
C LYS A 336 16.98 8.73 0.59
N GLY A 337 16.11 9.20 -0.29
CA GLY A 337 16.51 9.64 -1.60
C GLY A 337 15.48 9.39 -2.69
N ARG A 338 15.90 9.71 -3.91
CA ARG A 338 15.22 9.41 -5.16
C ARG A 338 16.09 8.45 -5.97
N PRO A 339 15.57 7.30 -6.44
CA PRO A 339 16.37 6.25 -7.08
C PRO A 339 17.22 6.71 -8.27
N SER A 340 16.74 7.73 -8.99
CA SER A 340 17.39 8.31 -10.17
C SER A 340 18.52 9.30 -9.85
N MET A 341 18.70 9.69 -8.58
CA MET A 341 19.75 10.62 -8.17
C MET A 341 21.04 9.88 -7.82
N ASN A 342 22.17 10.43 -8.27
CA ASN A 342 23.49 10.06 -7.78
C ASN A 342 23.87 10.90 -6.54
N LYS A 343 25.01 10.60 -5.91
CA LYS A 343 25.48 11.28 -4.70
C LYS A 343 25.58 12.80 -4.86
N ASP A 344 26.13 13.28 -5.97
CA ASP A 344 26.29 14.73 -6.21
C ASP A 344 24.94 15.42 -6.42
N MET A 345 24.00 14.75 -7.08
CA MET A 345 22.63 15.23 -7.23
C MET A 345 21.92 15.31 -5.88
N PHE A 346 22.16 14.36 -4.98
CA PHE A 346 21.62 14.40 -3.61
C PHE A 346 22.08 15.63 -2.85
N GLU A 347 23.38 15.89 -2.83
CA GLU A 347 23.97 17.02 -2.09
C GLU A 347 23.44 18.35 -2.63
N LYS A 348 23.44 18.54 -3.95
CA LYS A 348 22.88 19.74 -4.60
C LYS A 348 21.40 19.89 -4.33
N PHE A 349 20.62 18.81 -4.44
CA PHE A 349 19.19 18.84 -4.16
C PHE A 349 18.92 19.29 -2.72
N LEU A 350 19.60 18.70 -1.74
CA LEU A 350 19.41 19.04 -0.33
C LEU A 350 19.82 20.49 0.02
N MET A 351 20.74 21.09 -0.72
CA MET A 351 21.09 22.52 -0.59
C MET A 351 19.98 23.45 -1.11
N MET A 352 19.16 23.01 -2.06
CA MET A 352 18.07 23.81 -2.65
C MET A 352 16.74 23.68 -1.88
N GLN A 353 16.64 22.71 -0.98
CA GLN A 353 15.45 22.37 -0.20
C GLN A 353 15.40 23.17 1.10
#